data_AF-A0A7S4JL36-F1
#
_entry.id   AF-A0A7S4JL36-F1
#
_cell.length_a   1.000
_cell.length_b   1.000
_cell.length_c   1.000
_cell.angle_alpha   90.00
_cell.angle_beta   90.00
_cell.angle_gamma   90.00
#
_symmetry.space_group_name_H-M   'P 1'
#
loop_
_entity.id
_entity.type
_entity.pdbx_description
1 polymer ?
#
loop_
_entity_poly.entity_id
_entity_poly.type
_entity_poly.pdbx_seq_one_letter_code
_entity_poly.pdbx_strand_id
1 'polypeptide(L)'
;DILDEYTTRPERRKGRNTPKHTPQQRSTSHPYEKWPVERRVEIGTQVALLPFDLLQRIIPVLWDGCREDIRETTEEACVFDFLAMRDAELDKVQKALAQCV
;
A
#
# COMPACT_ATOMS: atom_id res chain seq x y z
N ASP A 1 -50.93 26.46 13.47
CA ASP A 1 -50.38 25.09 13.47
C ASP A 1 -50.76 24.42 12.18
N ILE A 2 -49.89 24.16 11.21
CA ILE A 2 -48.53 23.61 11.30
C ILE A 2 -47.67 24.28 10.20
N LEU A 3 -46.45 24.67 10.58
CA LEU A 3 -45.26 25.02 9.77
C LEU A 3 -45.04 23.96 8.65
N ASP A 4 -44.44 24.14 7.48
CA ASP A 4 -43.38 25.00 7.01
C ASP A 4 -43.15 24.60 5.53
N GLU A 5 -42.79 25.58 4.69
CA GLU A 5 -41.73 25.50 3.67
C GLU A 5 -41.78 24.41 2.57
N TYR A 6 -40.99 24.63 1.51
CA TYR A 6 -40.77 23.79 0.34
C TYR A 6 -41.78 23.91 -0.81
N THR A 7 -41.45 24.79 -1.75
CA THR A 7 -41.31 24.33 -3.15
C THR A 7 -40.49 25.31 -3.99
N THR A 8 -39.18 25.11 -3.94
CA THR A 8 -38.27 25.57 -5.00
C THR A 8 -38.54 24.75 -6.26
N ARG A 9 -38.90 25.44 -7.34
CA ARG A 9 -38.74 25.02 -8.74
C ARG A 9 -37.97 26.15 -9.44
N PRO A 10 -37.36 25.95 -10.63
CA PRO A 10 -37.15 24.74 -11.42
C PRO A 10 -35.64 24.63 -11.83
N GLU A 11 -35.15 23.61 -12.52
CA GLU A 11 -34.99 23.59 -13.99
C GLU A 11 -34.15 22.34 -14.33
N ARG A 12 -34.74 21.38 -15.06
CA ARG A 12 -34.52 21.14 -16.49
C ARG A 12 -33.13 20.62 -16.90
N ARG A 13 -33.21 19.37 -17.38
CA ARG A 13 -32.65 18.80 -18.61
C ARG A 13 -31.33 18.02 -18.52
N LYS A 14 -31.50 16.76 -18.94
CA LYS A 14 -30.65 15.92 -19.80
C LYS A 14 -29.29 15.50 -19.25
N GLY A 15 -29.21 14.20 -18.98
CA GLY A 15 -27.94 13.48 -18.92
C GLY A 15 -28.15 12.08 -18.39
N ARG A 16 -28.51 11.14 -19.26
CA ARG A 16 -28.35 9.71 -18.96
C ARG A 16 -26.85 9.46 -18.85
N ASN A 17 -26.35 9.22 -17.65
CA ASN A 17 -25.02 8.63 -17.45
C ASN A 17 -25.06 7.71 -16.23
N THR A 18 -24.74 6.45 -16.50
CA THR A 18 -24.45 5.36 -15.58
C THR A 18 -23.54 5.77 -14.42
N PRO A 19 -23.65 5.10 -13.25
CA PRO A 19 -22.74 5.33 -12.14
C PRO A 19 -21.34 4.83 -12.52
N LYS A 20 -20.42 5.75 -12.81
CA LYS A 20 -18.99 5.46 -12.75
C LYS A 20 -18.48 5.98 -11.41
N HIS A 21 -18.59 5.13 -10.40
CA HIS A 21 -17.66 5.16 -9.28
C HIS A 21 -16.28 4.84 -9.86
N THR A 22 -15.58 5.85 -10.32
CA THR A 22 -14.13 5.79 -10.49
C THR A 22 -13.59 6.25 -9.14
N PRO A 23 -12.93 5.39 -8.34
CA PRO A 23 -12.03 5.90 -7.33
C PRO A 23 -11.02 6.74 -8.10
N GLN A 24 -11.07 8.05 -7.87
CA GLN A 24 -10.07 8.97 -8.35
C GLN A 24 -8.80 8.64 -7.56
N GLN A 25 -8.09 7.60 -8.03
CA GLN A 25 -6.79 7.22 -7.55
C GLN A 25 -5.92 8.44 -7.85
N ARG A 26 -5.71 9.27 -6.82
CA ARG A 26 -4.74 10.36 -6.84
C ARG A 26 -3.37 9.70 -6.91
N SER A 27 -2.99 9.28 -8.11
CA SER A 27 -1.60 9.04 -8.46
C SER A 27 -0.93 10.39 -8.52
N THR A 28 -0.60 10.94 -7.35
CA THR A 28 0.50 11.90 -7.25
C THR A 28 1.77 11.09 -7.41
N SER A 29 2.01 10.61 -8.62
CA SER A 29 3.24 9.96 -9.03
C SER A 29 4.36 10.99 -8.89
N HIS A 30 5.10 10.87 -7.80
CA HIS A 30 6.43 11.48 -7.70
C HIS A 30 7.28 10.94 -8.86
N PRO A 31 7.98 11.82 -9.59
CA PRO A 31 8.43 11.47 -10.94
C PRO A 31 9.53 10.40 -11.02
N TYR A 32 10.10 9.88 -9.93
CA TYR A 32 11.17 8.88 -10.01
C TYR A 32 11.29 7.94 -8.78
N GLU A 33 10.17 7.47 -8.22
CA GLU A 33 10.28 6.30 -7.32
C GLU A 33 10.40 5.03 -8.17
N LYS A 34 11.53 4.32 -8.05
CA LYS A 34 11.77 3.04 -8.74
C LYS A 34 10.75 1.99 -8.29
N TRP A 35 10.27 2.13 -7.05
CA TRP A 35 9.27 1.27 -6.44
C TRP A 35 7.94 2.00 -6.25
N PRO A 36 6.98 1.85 -7.18
CA PRO A 36 5.64 2.38 -6.97
C PRO A 36 4.97 1.67 -5.79
N VAL A 37 4.02 2.36 -5.15
CA VAL A 37 3.31 1.88 -3.95
C VAL A 37 2.76 0.46 -4.14
N GLU A 38 2.15 0.17 -5.28
CA GLU A 38 1.62 -1.16 -5.59
C GLU A 38 2.70 -2.26 -5.52
N ARG A 39 3.92 -1.97 -5.97
CA ARG A 39 5.03 -2.94 -5.94
C ARG A 39 5.62 -3.10 -4.55
N ARG A 40 5.64 -2.04 -3.74
CA ARG A 40 6.02 -2.13 -2.32
C ARG A 40 5.06 -3.05 -1.54
N VAL A 41 3.76 -2.90 -1.77
CA VAL A 41 2.71 -3.77 -1.20
C VAL A 41 2.87 -5.21 -1.69
N GLU A 42 3.16 -5.40 -2.99
CA GLU A 42 3.39 -6.73 -3.56
C GLU A 42 4.55 -7.46 -2.87
N ILE A 43 5.69 -6.78 -2.64
CA ILE A 43 6.84 -7.37 -1.94
C ILE A 43 6.48 -7.73 -0.49
N GLY A 44 5.83 -6.82 0.24
CA GLY A 44 5.39 -7.12 1.61
C GLY A 44 4.46 -8.33 1.68
N THR A 45 3.56 -8.46 0.69
CA THR A 45 2.66 -9.61 0.57
C THR A 45 3.43 -10.90 0.28
N GLN A 46 4.40 -10.87 -0.65
CA GLN A 46 5.23 -12.03 -0.97
C GLN A 46 6.02 -12.50 0.25
N VAL A 47 6.63 -11.58 1.00
CA VAL A 47 7.33 -11.92 2.26
C VAL A 47 6.38 -12.54 3.27
N ALA A 48 5.19 -11.95 3.48
CA ALA A 48 4.22 -12.46 4.45
C ALA A 48 3.68 -13.86 4.11
N LEU A 49 3.72 -14.24 2.83
CA LEU A 49 3.26 -15.55 2.35
C LEU A 49 4.37 -16.61 2.31
N LEU A 50 5.62 -16.25 2.63
CA LEU A 50 6.70 -17.24 2.67
C LEU A 50 6.49 -18.26 3.79
N PRO A 51 6.87 -19.53 3.57
CA PRO A 51 6.98 -20.49 4.65
C PRO A 51 8.05 -20.05 5.67
N PHE A 52 7.88 -20.45 6.92
CA PHE A 52 8.70 -20.00 8.03
C PHE A 52 10.21 -20.18 7.80
N ASP A 53 10.64 -21.32 7.22
CA ASP A 53 12.05 -21.59 6.92
C ASP A 53 12.67 -20.58 5.94
N LEU A 54 11.89 -20.07 4.98
CA LEU A 54 12.32 -19.05 4.04
C LEU A 54 12.23 -17.66 4.67
N LEU A 55 11.20 -17.42 5.48
CA LEU A 55 11.03 -16.18 6.22
C LEU A 55 12.23 -15.93 7.16
N GLN A 56 12.74 -16.98 7.83
CA GLN A 56 13.94 -16.90 8.66
C GLN A 56 15.19 -16.45 7.89
N ARG A 57 15.27 -16.70 6.59
CA ARG A 57 16.38 -16.23 5.73
C ARG A 57 16.21 -14.77 5.29
N ILE A 58 14.97 -14.31 5.19
CA ILE A 58 14.64 -12.94 4.75
C ILE A 58 14.65 -11.95 5.92
N ILE A 59 14.24 -12.35 7.12
CA ILE A 59 14.19 -11.49 8.31
C ILE A 59 15.52 -10.73 8.54
N PRO A 60 16.71 -11.34 8.46
CA PRO A 60 17.97 -10.60 8.62
C PRO A 60 18.19 -9.52 7.56
N VAL A 61 17.76 -9.76 6.31
CA VAL A 61 17.86 -8.79 5.21
C VAL A 61 16.92 -7.61 5.44
N LEU A 62 15.70 -7.90 5.90
CA LEU A 62 14.74 -6.86 6.31
C LEU A 62 15.24 -6.08 7.52
N TRP A 63 15.88 -6.76 8.47
CA TRP A 63 16.39 -6.14 9.68
C TRP A 63 17.57 -5.20 9.43
N ASP A 64 18.47 -5.59 8.52
CA ASP A 64 19.60 -4.76 8.07
C ASP A 64 19.12 -3.55 7.25
N GLY A 65 18.09 -3.75 6.43
CA GLY A 65 17.58 -2.71 5.54
C GLY A 65 16.56 -1.76 6.17
N CYS A 66 15.80 -2.21 7.17
CA CYS A 66 14.88 -1.35 7.90
C CYS A 66 15.62 -0.47 8.88
N ARG A 67 15.41 0.83 8.75
CA ARG A 67 15.78 1.76 9.81
C ARG A 67 14.96 1.46 11.06
N GLU A 68 15.52 1.79 12.21
CA GLU A 68 14.90 1.55 13.53
C GLU A 68 13.54 2.24 13.69
N ASP A 69 13.29 3.34 12.98
CA ASP A 69 12.05 4.11 13.02
C ASP A 69 10.88 3.50 12.23
N ILE A 70 11.13 2.46 11.43
CA ILE A 70 10.11 1.82 10.56
C ILE A 70 9.96 0.32 10.81
N ARG A 71 10.53 -0.17 11.92
CA ARG A 71 10.41 -1.54 12.41
C ARG A 71 9.84 -1.53 13.82
N GLU A 72 8.84 -2.36 14.06
CA GLU A 72 8.30 -2.60 15.39
C GLU A 72 8.49 -4.07 15.74
N THR A 73 9.01 -4.33 16.93
CA THR A 73 9.34 -5.69 17.38
C THR A 73 8.64 -5.94 18.70
N THR A 74 7.71 -6.88 18.69
CA THR A 74 7.09 -7.41 19.89
C THR A 74 7.72 -8.74 20.24
N GLU A 75 7.39 -9.30 21.40
CA GLU A 75 7.89 -10.62 21.83
C GLU A 75 7.49 -11.74 20.86
N GLU A 76 6.43 -11.53 20.07
CA GLU A 76 5.82 -12.55 19.20
C GLU A 76 5.90 -12.23 17.70
N ALA A 77 6.20 -10.98 17.33
CA ALA A 77 6.16 -10.55 15.92
C ALA A 77 7.19 -9.47 15.59
N CYS A 78 7.59 -9.46 14.32
CA CYS A 78 8.35 -8.36 13.72
C CYS A 78 7.48 -7.72 12.62
N VAL A 79 7.19 -6.44 12.78
CA VAL A 79 6.44 -5.64 11.82
C VAL A 79 7.42 -4.76 11.05
N PHE A 80 7.36 -4.84 9.71
CA PHE A 80 8.20 -4.06 8.82
C PHE A 80 7.32 -3.21 7.90
N ASP A 81 7.55 -1.90 7.87
CA ASP A 81 6.85 -1.01 6.94
C ASP A 81 7.56 -0.95 5.58
N PHE A 82 7.08 -1.76 4.62
CA PHE A 82 7.58 -1.80 3.25
C PHE A 82 7.28 -0.52 2.45
N LEU A 83 6.30 0.28 2.87
CA LEU A 83 6.00 1.56 2.23
C LEU A 83 7.06 2.59 2.59
N ALA A 84 7.56 2.55 3.82
CA ALA A 84 8.60 3.44 4.31
C ALA A 84 10.04 2.99 4.00
N MET A 85 10.23 1.74 3.53
CA MET A 85 11.55 1.25 3.12
C MET A 85 12.12 2.05 1.93
N ARG A 86 13.45 2.14 1.84
CA ARG A 86 14.11 2.76 0.68
C ARG A 86 14.16 1.78 -0.49
N ASP A 87 14.16 2.30 -1.71
CA ASP A 87 14.24 1.52 -2.95
C ASP A 87 15.42 0.51 -2.97
N ALA A 88 16.57 0.93 -2.45
CA ALA A 88 17.76 0.08 -2.36
C ALA A 88 17.57 -1.11 -1.39
N GLU A 89 16.76 -0.95 -0.35
CA GLU A 89 16.46 -2.03 0.60
C GLU A 89 15.43 -2.98 -0.01
N LEU A 90 14.41 -2.44 -0.68
CA LEU A 90 13.46 -3.24 -1.45
C LEU A 90 14.15 -4.07 -2.54
N ASP A 91 15.18 -3.54 -3.20
CA ASP A 91 16.01 -4.31 -4.14
C ASP A 91 16.71 -5.49 -3.46
N LYS A 92 17.25 -5.32 -2.26
CA LYS A 92 17.87 -6.42 -1.50
C LYS A 92 16.84 -7.47 -1.11
N VAL A 93 15.67 -7.04 -0.65
CA VAL A 93 14.57 -7.94 -0.28
C VAL A 93 14.07 -8.71 -1.50
N GLN A 94 13.86 -8.04 -2.63
CA GLN A 94 13.47 -8.68 -3.88
C GLN A 94 14.52 -9.70 -4.35
N LYS A 95 15.80 -9.38 -4.24
CA LYS A 95 16.89 -10.31 -4.56
C LYS A 95 16.91 -11.52 -3.61
N ALA A 96 16.67 -11.31 -2.32
CA ALA A 96 16.57 -12.38 -1.33
C ALA A 96 15.35 -13.28 -1.60
N LEU A 97 14.20 -12.70 -1.95
CA LEU A 97 12.99 -13.42 -2.37
C LEU A 97 13.27 -14.30 -3.59
N ALA A 98 13.96 -13.76 -4.60
CA ALA A 98 14.33 -14.52 -5.80
C ALA A 98 15.33 -15.66 -5.55
N GLN A 99 15.99 -15.70 -4.38
CA GLN A 99 16.87 -16.80 -3.97
C GLN A 99 16.15 -17.84 -3.09
N CYS A 100 14.93 -17.53 -2.67
CA CYS A 100 14.09 -18.40 -1.83
C CYS A 100 13.10 -19.24 -2.65
N VAL A 101 12.86 -18.86 -3.92
CA VAL A 101 12.02 -19.57 -4.91
C VAL A 101 12.90 -20.35 -5.87
#